data_AF-A0A0D2HUF6-F1
#
_entry.id   AF-A0A0D2HUF6-F1
#
_cell.length_a   1.000
_cell.length_b   1.000
_cell.length_c   1.000
_cell.angle_alpha   90.00
_cell.angle_beta   90.00
_cell.angle_gamma   90.00
#
_symmetry.space_group_name_H-M   'P 1'
#
loop_
_entity.id
_entity.type
_entity.pdbx_description
1 polymer ?
#
loop_
_entity_poly.entity_id
_entity_poly.type
_entity_poly.pdbx_seq_one_letter_code
_entity_poly.pdbx_strand_id
1 'polypeptide(L)'
;MKQALAKTPDERSKVIATADHPEEVKMKKIIIPLLALTLLTLAGYAWAKGPVQAPMRGSACNCCAPPRFQIFQAPKPYGGLLMVDTQTGETYQRIIVNTTNAATGGIDIRWMKIEKKGPQKNETVFWD
;
A
#
# COMPACT_ATOMS: atom_id res chain seq x y z
N MET A 1 76.01 26.60 -50.62
CA MET A 1 76.73 26.17 -49.40
C MET A 1 75.75 26.21 -48.23
N LYS A 2 75.77 25.20 -47.33
CA LYS A 2 74.79 24.81 -46.29
C LYS A 2 73.82 23.73 -46.77
N GLN A 3 74.26 22.46 -46.80
CA GLN A 3 74.31 21.48 -45.71
C GLN A 3 72.93 20.89 -45.35
N ALA A 4 72.88 19.57 -45.54
CA ALA A 4 71.81 18.65 -45.25
C ALA A 4 71.50 18.55 -43.75
N LEU A 5 70.26 18.20 -43.42
CA LEU A 5 69.99 17.43 -42.22
C LEU A 5 68.80 16.50 -42.48
N ALA A 6 69.12 15.24 -42.77
CA ALA A 6 68.17 14.14 -42.79
C ALA A 6 67.74 13.87 -41.34
N LYS A 7 66.43 13.90 -41.08
CA LYS A 7 65.84 13.43 -39.83
C LYS A 7 65.23 12.05 -40.08
N THR A 8 65.82 11.05 -39.46
CA THR A 8 65.36 9.67 -39.38
C THR A 8 63.98 9.58 -38.73
N PRO A 9 63.08 8.69 -39.19
CA PRO A 9 61.82 8.40 -38.53
C PRO A 9 62.08 7.57 -37.25
N ASP A 10 61.66 8.10 -36.10
CA ASP A 10 61.77 7.43 -34.80
C ASP A 10 60.74 6.29 -34.73
N GLU A 11 61.27 5.08 -34.72
CA GLU A 11 60.58 3.79 -34.65
C GLU A 11 60.04 3.52 -33.22
N ARG A 12 59.38 4.51 -32.61
CA ARG A 12 58.63 4.33 -31.35
C ARG A 12 57.22 3.81 -31.61
N SER A 13 57.15 2.82 -32.49
CA SER A 13 56.00 1.97 -32.62
C SER A 13 55.91 1.05 -31.41
N LYS A 14 54.69 0.92 -30.88
CA LYS A 14 54.18 -0.28 -30.22
C LYS A 14 54.89 -0.71 -28.93
N VAL A 15 54.59 -0.06 -27.82
CA VAL A 15 54.24 -0.79 -26.59
C VAL A 15 53.21 0.03 -25.81
N ILE A 16 51.97 0.12 -26.30
CA ILE A 16 50.84 0.39 -25.40
C ILE A 16 50.36 -1.01 -24.99
N ALA A 17 50.93 -1.49 -23.89
CA ALA A 17 50.47 -2.68 -23.22
C ALA A 17 49.02 -2.46 -22.80
N THR A 18 48.10 -3.17 -23.44
CA THR A 18 46.76 -3.41 -22.92
C THR A 18 46.93 -4.18 -21.63
N ALA A 19 46.93 -3.46 -20.51
CA ALA A 19 46.83 -4.06 -19.20
C ALA A 19 45.42 -4.63 -19.07
N ASP A 20 45.27 -5.92 -19.42
CA ASP A 20 44.14 -6.71 -19.00
C ASP A 20 44.10 -6.65 -17.46
N HIS A 21 43.09 -5.97 -16.91
CA HIS A 21 42.77 -5.93 -15.50
C HIS A 21 41.77 -7.07 -15.18
N PRO A 22 42.22 -8.29 -14.82
CA PRO A 22 41.32 -9.41 -14.49
C PRO A 22 40.48 -9.18 -13.22
N GLU A 23 40.81 -8.16 -12.42
CA GLU A 23 40.12 -7.79 -11.18
C GLU A 23 38.76 -7.12 -11.42
N GLU A 24 38.56 -6.40 -12.52
CA GLU A 24 37.28 -5.73 -12.82
C GLU A 24 36.15 -6.73 -13.13
N VAL A 25 36.50 -7.89 -13.68
CA VAL A 25 35.52 -8.93 -14.06
C VAL A 25 34.96 -9.63 -12.82
N LYS A 26 35.72 -9.70 -11.72
CA LYS A 26 35.26 -10.31 -10.45
C LYS A 26 34.26 -9.43 -9.71
N MET A 27 34.48 -8.10 -9.66
CA MET A 27 33.56 -7.19 -8.98
C MET A 27 32.20 -7.07 -9.68
N LYS A 28 32.17 -7.05 -11.01
CA LYS A 28 30.90 -6.96 -11.79
C LYS A 28 29.98 -8.17 -11.56
N LYS A 29 30.55 -9.36 -11.30
CA LYS A 29 29.79 -10.59 -11.03
C LYS A 29 29.07 -10.59 -9.67
N ILE A 30 29.53 -9.79 -8.71
CA ILE A 30 28.93 -9.69 -7.36
C ILE A 30 27.89 -8.56 -7.30
N ILE A 31 28.08 -7.49 -8.07
CA ILE A 31 27.18 -6.33 -8.06
C ILE A 31 25.82 -6.67 -8.66
N ILE A 32 25.77 -7.47 -9.72
CA ILE A 32 24.53 -7.84 -10.42
C ILE A 32 23.55 -8.63 -9.52
N PRO A 33 23.95 -9.72 -8.82
CA PRO A 33 23.01 -10.44 -7.96
C PRO A 33 22.57 -9.61 -6.75
N LEU A 34 23.44 -8.73 -6.22
CA LEU A 34 23.07 -7.83 -5.12
C LEU A 34 22.00 -6.81 -5.56
N LEU A 35 22.16 -6.23 -6.75
CA LEU A 35 21.17 -5.33 -7.34
C LEU A 35 19.83 -6.04 -7.60
N ALA A 36 19.87 -7.24 -8.17
CA ALA A 36 18.67 -8.04 -8.43
C ALA A 36 17.92 -8.40 -7.13
N LEU A 37 18.64 -8.72 -6.05
CA LEU A 37 18.05 -9.00 -4.75
C LEU A 37 17.37 -7.77 -4.15
N THR A 38 18.00 -6.59 -4.22
CA THR A 38 17.37 -5.34 -3.74
C THR A 38 16.10 -4.99 -4.51
N LEU A 39 16.09 -5.17 -5.84
CA LEU A 39 14.89 -4.96 -6.66
C LEU A 39 13.76 -5.94 -6.32
N LEU A 40 14.07 -7.19 -5.98
CA LEU A 40 13.07 -8.17 -5.57
C LEU A 40 12.38 -7.79 -4.24
N THR A 41 13.14 -7.25 -3.28
CA THR A 41 12.58 -6.85 -1.97
C THR A 41 11.63 -5.66 -2.05
N LEU A 42 11.82 -4.76 -3.02
CA LEU A 42 10.92 -3.63 -3.29
C LEU A 42 9.59 -4.08 -3.94
N ALA A 43 9.60 -5.15 -4.74
CA ALA A 43 8.40 -5.65 -5.41
C ALA A 43 7.39 -6.31 -4.44
N GLY A 44 7.85 -6.84 -3.30
CA GLY A 44 6.99 -7.47 -2.29
C GLY A 44 6.01 -6.52 -1.60
N TYR A 45 6.38 -5.23 -1.47
CA TYR A 45 5.53 -4.24 -0.82
C TYR A 45 4.31 -3.81 -1.65
N ALA A 46 4.28 -4.09 -2.95
CA ALA A 46 3.15 -3.74 -3.82
C ALA A 46 1.93 -4.67 -3.63
N TRP A 47 2.13 -5.87 -3.08
CA TRP A 47 1.07 -6.89 -2.93
C TRP A 47 0.46 -6.94 -1.52
N ALA A 48 0.99 -6.18 -0.57
CA ALA A 48 0.44 -6.05 0.78
C ALA A 48 -0.61 -4.92 0.90
N LYS A 49 -1.34 -4.62 -0.19
CA LYS A 49 -2.54 -3.76 -0.09
C LYS A 49 -3.64 -4.57 0.58
N GLY A 50 -3.64 -4.56 1.91
CA GLY A 50 -4.83 -4.87 2.70
C GLY A 50 -6.03 -4.02 2.23
N PRO A 51 -7.26 -4.34 2.67
CA PRO A 51 -8.43 -3.56 2.30
C PRO A 51 -8.14 -2.09 2.58
N VAL A 52 -8.21 -1.26 1.54
CA VAL A 52 -7.96 0.18 1.62
C VAL A 52 -8.93 0.73 2.65
N GLN A 53 -8.43 0.96 3.86
CA GLN A 53 -9.11 1.83 4.81
C GLN A 53 -8.93 3.23 4.22
N ALA A 54 -9.93 3.68 3.47
CA ALA A 54 -9.99 5.08 3.07
C ALA A 54 -9.73 5.91 4.34
N PRO A 55 -8.79 6.86 4.32
CA PRO A 55 -8.50 7.65 5.50
C PRO A 55 -9.80 8.30 5.95
N MET A 56 -10.22 8.01 7.18
CA MET A 56 -11.41 8.56 7.83
C MET A 56 -11.41 10.10 7.89
N ARG A 57 -10.35 10.76 7.43
CA ARG A 57 -10.27 12.20 7.18
C ARG A 57 -9.44 12.47 5.92
N GLY A 58 -10.11 12.86 4.84
CA GLY A 58 -9.63 13.95 3.99
C GLY A 58 -8.49 13.70 3.00
N SER A 59 -8.18 12.46 2.58
CA SER A 59 -7.30 12.28 1.41
C SER A 59 -8.10 12.00 0.16
N ALA A 60 -8.19 13.02 -0.68
CA ALA A 60 -8.93 13.14 -1.91
C ALA A 60 -8.66 12.00 -2.90
N CYS A 61 -9.69 11.21 -3.18
CA CYS A 61 -9.88 10.70 -4.52
C CYS A 61 -11.13 11.38 -5.09
N ASN A 62 -10.93 12.50 -5.80
CA ASN A 62 -12.01 13.30 -6.37
C ASN A 62 -12.84 12.56 -7.45
N CYS A 63 -12.37 11.39 -7.89
CA CYS A 63 -13.01 10.58 -8.94
C CYS A 63 -13.25 9.12 -8.52
N CYS A 64 -13.09 8.76 -7.23
CA CYS A 64 -13.37 7.39 -6.81
C CYS A 64 -14.87 7.22 -6.60
N ALA A 65 -15.41 6.12 -7.13
CA ALA A 65 -16.76 5.70 -6.77
C ALA A 65 -16.86 5.62 -5.24
N PRO A 66 -17.97 6.11 -4.64
CA PRO A 66 -18.13 6.07 -3.20
C PRO A 66 -18.04 4.61 -2.71
N PRO A 67 -17.43 4.37 -1.53
CA PRO A 67 -17.33 3.02 -1.00
C PRO A 67 -18.73 2.44 -0.79
N ARG A 68 -18.90 1.16 -1.13
CA ARG A 68 -20.17 0.45 -0.95
C ARG A 68 -20.64 0.52 0.51
N PHE A 69 -19.73 0.29 1.46
CA PHE A 69 -20.04 0.37 2.88
C PHE A 69 -19.47 1.66 3.46
N GLN A 70 -20.35 2.46 4.06
CA GLN A 70 -19.98 3.67 4.80
C GLN A 70 -20.19 3.43 6.30
N ILE A 71 -19.18 3.74 7.11
CA ILE A 71 -19.22 3.54 8.56
C ILE A 71 -19.38 4.90 9.24
N PHE A 72 -20.40 5.00 10.08
CA PHE A 72 -20.71 6.17 10.89
C PHE A 72 -20.59 5.83 12.36
N GLN A 73 -20.24 6.82 13.17
CA GLN A 73 -20.30 6.70 14.62
C GLN A 73 -21.60 7.32 15.11
N ALA A 74 -22.44 6.54 15.79
CA ALA A 74 -23.68 7.05 16.33
C ALA A 74 -23.41 8.00 17.51
N PRO A 75 -24.18 9.10 17.64
CA PRO A 75 -24.08 9.98 18.79
C PRO A 75 -24.47 9.24 20.09
N LYS A 76 -23.96 9.73 21.22
CA LYS A 76 -24.43 9.28 22.55
C LYS A 76 -25.87 9.77 22.76
N PRO A 77 -26.75 9.02 23.46
CA PRO A 77 -26.48 7.82 24.25
C PRO A 77 -26.50 6.51 23.46
N TYR A 78 -27.04 6.52 22.23
CA TYR A 78 -27.21 5.31 21.40
C TYR A 78 -25.89 4.58 21.15
N GLY A 79 -24.82 5.34 20.88
CA GLY A 79 -23.44 4.84 20.81
C GLY A 79 -23.20 3.76 19.74
N GLY A 80 -21.92 3.43 19.52
CA GLY A 80 -21.51 2.37 18.61
C GLY A 80 -21.25 2.80 17.17
N LEU A 81 -20.98 1.81 16.31
CA LEU A 81 -20.74 2.01 14.88
C LEU A 81 -21.95 1.54 14.07
N LEU A 82 -22.35 2.36 13.11
CA LEU A 82 -23.35 2.04 12.10
C LEU A 82 -22.65 1.84 10.76
N MET A 83 -23.07 0.83 10.00
CA MET A 83 -22.62 0.60 8.64
C MET A 83 -23.82 0.72 7.72
N VAL A 84 -23.69 1.50 6.66
CA VAL A 84 -24.71 1.69 5.63
C VAL A 84 -24.20 1.09 4.33
N ASP A 85 -24.96 0.16 3.74
CA ASP A 85 -24.74 -0.30 2.38
C ASP A 85 -25.37 0.73 1.42
N THR A 86 -24.55 1.46 0.68
CA THR A 86 -24.99 2.54 -0.20
C THR A 86 -25.71 2.06 -1.46
N GLN A 87 -25.58 0.77 -1.80
CA GLN A 87 -26.28 0.18 -2.94
C GLN A 87 -27.71 -0.23 -2.59
N THR A 88 -27.89 -0.85 -1.42
CA THR A 88 -29.20 -1.38 -0.97
C THR A 88 -29.93 -0.40 -0.04
N GLY A 89 -29.20 0.57 0.52
CA GLY A 89 -29.67 1.46 1.57
C GLY A 89 -29.85 0.76 2.93
N GLU A 90 -29.42 -0.49 3.09
CA GLU A 90 -29.56 -1.22 4.36
C GLU A 90 -28.59 -0.71 5.42
N THR A 91 -29.02 -0.76 6.68
CA THR A 91 -28.23 -0.28 7.82
C THR A 91 -27.95 -1.44 8.77
N TYR A 92 -26.72 -1.49 9.26
CA TYR A 92 -26.24 -2.49 10.19
C TYR A 92 -25.62 -1.81 11.41
N GLN A 93 -25.82 -2.36 12.60
CA GLN A 93 -25.18 -1.90 13.83
C GLN A 93 -24.06 -2.87 14.23
N ARG A 94 -22.91 -2.34 14.64
CA ARG A 94 -21.86 -3.14 15.25
C ARG A 94 -22.30 -3.55 16.65
N ILE A 95 -22.38 -4.84 16.89
CA ILE A 95 -22.61 -5.43 18.21
C ILE A 95 -21.37 -6.16 18.68
N ILE A 96 -21.12 -6.13 19.98
CA ILE A 96 -20.04 -6.88 20.62
C ILE A 96 -20.71 -7.96 21.45
N VAL A 97 -20.52 -9.22 21.06
CA VAL A 97 -21.07 -10.38 21.76
C VAL A 97 -19.95 -10.96 22.61
N ASN A 98 -20.12 -10.92 23.93
CA ASN A 98 -19.21 -11.57 24.87
C ASN A 98 -19.78 -12.97 25.20
N THR A 99 -19.12 -14.02 24.74
CA THR A 99 -19.50 -15.40 25.06
C THR A 99 -18.73 -15.87 26.28
N THR A 100 -19.45 -16.26 27.32
CA THR A 100 -18.88 -16.78 28.58
C THR A 100 -18.73 -18.30 28.59
N ASN A 101 -19.02 -18.98 27.47
CA ASN A 101 -18.97 -20.43 27.42
C ASN A 101 -17.53 -20.93 27.63
N ALA A 102 -17.35 -21.84 28.59
CA ALA A 102 -16.06 -22.33 29.06
C ALA A 102 -15.20 -23.00 27.95
N ALA A 103 -15.80 -23.48 26.86
CA ALA A 103 -15.07 -24.14 25.77
C ALA A 103 -14.59 -23.19 24.65
N THR A 104 -15.24 -22.03 24.48
CA THR A 104 -15.02 -21.11 23.33
C THR A 104 -15.08 -19.63 23.74
N GLY A 105 -14.84 -19.33 25.01
CA GLY A 105 -14.98 -17.99 25.57
C GLY A 105 -14.21 -16.94 24.75
N GLY A 106 -14.86 -15.82 24.46
CA GLY A 106 -14.27 -14.77 23.62
C GLY A 106 -15.18 -13.58 23.36
N ILE A 107 -14.58 -12.53 22.80
CA ILE A 107 -15.28 -11.34 22.31
C ILE A 107 -15.43 -11.48 20.80
N ASP A 108 -16.67 -11.51 20.32
CA ASP A 108 -17.00 -11.56 18.90
C ASP A 108 -17.64 -10.24 18.46
N ILE A 109 -17.19 -9.70 17.32
CA ILE A 109 -17.70 -8.45 16.76
C ILE A 109 -18.55 -8.79 15.54
N ARG A 110 -19.85 -8.49 15.61
CA ARG A 110 -20.81 -8.78 14.54
C ARG A 110 -21.48 -7.53 14.04
N TRP A 111 -22.01 -7.59 12.82
CA TRP A 111 -22.88 -6.57 12.23
C TRP A 111 -24.30 -7.12 12.17
N MET A 112 -25.22 -6.49 12.89
CA MET A 112 -26.62 -6.88 12.92
C MET A 112 -27.44 -5.91 12.08
N LYS A 113 -28.29 -6.43 11.19
CA LYS A 113 -29.17 -5.62 10.36
C LYS A 113 -30.19 -4.89 11.23
N ILE A 114 -30.35 -3.59 11.02
CA ILE A 114 -31.35 -2.77 11.70
C ILE A 114 -32.59 -2.74 10.81
N GLU A 115 -33.73 -3.15 11.37
CA GLU A 115 -35.01 -2.98 10.70
C GLU A 115 -35.37 -1.49 10.65
N LYS A 116 -35.65 -0.99 9.45
CA LYS A 116 -36.20 0.36 9.27
C LYS A 116 -37.66 0.36 9.71
N LYS A 117 -37.92 0.62 10.99
CA LYS A 117 -39.26 0.97 11.45
C LYS A 117 -39.37 2.49 11.42
N GLY A 118 -40.19 3.00 10.50
CA GLY A 118 -40.62 4.39 10.56
C GLY A 118 -41.45 4.63 11.81
N PRO A 119 -41.72 5.90 12.16
CA PRO A 119 -42.65 6.22 13.24
C PRO A 119 -43.99 5.57 12.96
N GLN A 120 -44.53 4.87 13.97
CA GLN A 120 -45.85 4.26 13.87
C GLN A 120 -46.94 5.35 13.84
N LYS A 121 -48.15 4.95 13.44
CA LYS A 121 -49.32 5.84 13.52
C LYS A 121 -49.49 6.27 14.98
N ASN A 122 -49.32 7.57 15.26
CA ASN A 122 -49.31 8.22 16.59
C ASN A 122 -47.94 8.33 17.29
N GLU A 123 -46.82 7.99 16.65
CA GLU A 123 -45.49 8.33 17.14
C GLU A 123 -45.02 9.66 16.52
N THR A 124 -44.41 10.54 17.33
CA THR A 124 -43.79 11.78 16.86
C THR A 124 -42.29 11.69 17.08
N VAL A 125 -41.52 11.96 16.03
CA VAL A 125 -40.06 12.03 16.14
C VAL A 125 -39.68 13.42 16.63
N PHE A 126 -39.08 13.49 17.82
CA PHE A 126 -38.46 14.71 18.32
C PHE A 126 -36.99 14.73 17.92
N TRP A 127 -36.57 15.86 17.36
CA TRP A 127 -35.17 16.16 17.07
C TRP A 127 -34.80 17.35 17.96
N ASP A 128 -33.81 17.19 18.83
CA ASP A 128 -33.19 18.26 19.62
C ASP A 128 -31.85 18.65 18.96
#